data_AF-A0A6C2DMN7-F1
#
_entry.id   AF-A0A6C2DMN7-F1
#
_cell.length_a   1.000
_cell.length_b   1.000
_cell.length_c   1.000
_cell.angle_alpha   90.00
_cell.angle_beta   90.00
_cell.angle_gamma   90.00
#
_symmetry.space_group_name_H-M   'P 1'
#
loop_
_entity.id
_entity.type
_entity.pdbx_description
1 polymer ?
#
loop_
_entity_poly.entity_id
_entity_poly.type
_entity_poly.pdbx_seq_one_letter_code
_entity_poly.pdbx_strand_id
1 'polypeptide(L)'
;MLSVNLTHLIDDEKCYETVSQMRWTRGVCRPKCQNLAVIKRGKDETQPARQRYQCKTCNTNFDDLTDTIFAGHHQPLRMWILCLYLMGLNFSNRQIAQEL
;
A
#
# COMPACT_ATOMS: atom_id res chain seq x y z
N MET A 1 -9.72 -18.81 25.32
CA MET A 1 -9.89 -17.43 24.81
C MET A 1 -9.43 -17.45 23.35
N LEU A 2 -10.34 -17.27 22.39
CA LEU A 2 -9.98 -17.25 20.97
C LEU A 2 -9.21 -15.95 20.70
N SER A 3 -7.90 -16.01 20.50
CA SER A 3 -7.14 -14.85 20.02
C SER A 3 -7.40 -14.72 18.52
N VAL A 4 -8.18 -13.71 18.15
CA VAL A 4 -8.37 -13.36 16.74
C VAL A 4 -7.06 -12.75 16.24
N ASN A 5 -6.41 -13.38 15.27
CA ASN A 5 -5.20 -12.80 14.68
C ASN A 5 -5.60 -11.75 13.64
N LEU A 6 -5.41 -10.49 13.99
CA LEU A 6 -5.83 -9.34 13.19
C LEU A 6 -5.13 -9.30 11.82
N THR A 7 -3.89 -9.79 11.73
CA THR A 7 -3.12 -9.82 10.47
C THR A 7 -3.70 -10.77 9.43
N HIS A 8 -4.46 -11.79 9.85
CA HIS A 8 -5.15 -12.73 8.96
C HIS A 8 -6.54 -12.25 8.52
N LEU A 9 -7.08 -11.22 9.19
CA LEU A 9 -8.38 -10.64 8.82
C LEU A 9 -8.25 -9.57 7.73
N ILE A 10 -7.06 -9.00 7.56
CA ILE A 10 -6.82 -7.96 6.57
C ILE A 10 -6.13 -8.55 5.34
N ASP A 11 -6.84 -8.47 4.22
CA ASP A 11 -6.35 -8.86 2.91
C ASP A 11 -5.41 -7.78 2.32
N ASP A 12 -4.23 -8.20 1.89
CA ASP A 12 -3.21 -7.28 1.36
C ASP A 12 -3.61 -6.71 -0.01
N GLU A 13 -4.29 -7.47 -0.87
CA GLU A 13 -4.79 -6.97 -2.16
C GLU A 13 -5.84 -5.89 -1.96
N LYS A 14 -6.75 -6.07 -1.00
CA LYS A 14 -7.72 -5.03 -0.61
C LYS A 14 -7.05 -3.78 -0.05
N CYS A 15 -5.94 -3.92 0.68
CA CYS A 15 -5.16 -2.78 1.15
C CYS A 15 -4.62 -1.95 -0.02
N TYR A 16 -4.00 -2.60 -1.01
CA TYR A 16 -3.48 -1.93 -2.19
C TYR A 16 -4.59 -1.28 -3.02
N GLU A 17 -5.69 -2.00 -3.28
CA GLU A 17 -6.86 -1.45 -3.98
C GLU A 17 -7.39 -0.18 -3.29
N THR A 18 -7.51 -0.21 -1.96
CA THR A 18 -8.00 0.93 -1.17
C THR A 18 -7.07 2.13 -1.28
N VAL A 19 -5.76 1.93 -1.11
CA VAL A 19 -4.76 3.01 -1.25
C VAL A 19 -4.81 3.61 -2.66
N SER A 20 -4.86 2.77 -3.70
CA SER A 20 -4.89 3.22 -5.08
C SER A 20 -6.18 3.98 -5.43
N GLN A 21 -7.33 3.54 -4.92
CA GLN A 21 -8.61 4.25 -5.10
C GLN A 21 -8.63 5.62 -4.40
N MET A 22 -8.13 5.70 -3.16
CA MET A 22 -8.03 6.97 -2.42
C MET A 22 -7.11 7.97 -3.13
N ARG A 23 -6.01 7.46 -3.70
CA ARG A 23 -4.99 8.29 -4.34
C ARG A 23 -5.38 8.76 -5.74
N TRP A 24 -6.04 7.91 -6.53
CA TRP A 24 -6.28 8.12 -7.95
C TRP A 24 -7.78 8.11 -8.30
N THR A 25 -8.50 9.11 -7.81
CA THR A 25 -9.94 9.27 -8.05
C THR A 25 -10.32 9.41 -9.52
N ARG A 26 -9.39 9.82 -10.39
CA ARG A 26 -9.58 10.01 -11.83
C ARG A 26 -8.77 9.04 -12.70
N GLY A 27 -8.31 7.95 -12.10
CA GLY A 27 -7.44 6.98 -12.75
C GLY A 27 -5.96 7.20 -12.47
N VAL A 28 -5.18 6.13 -12.69
CA VAL A 28 -3.78 6.03 -12.31
C VAL A 28 -2.95 7.09 -13.04
N CYS A 29 -2.29 7.94 -12.27
CA CYS A 29 -1.34 8.93 -12.80
C CYS A 29 -0.03 8.91 -12.03
N ARG A 30 1.06 9.25 -12.70
CA ARG A 30 2.35 9.40 -12.02
C ARG A 30 2.33 10.70 -11.21
N PRO A 31 2.65 10.72 -9.90
CA PRO A 31 2.48 11.90 -9.03
C PRO A 31 3.17 13.17 -9.53
N LYS A 32 4.47 13.11 -9.83
CA LYS A 32 5.22 14.33 -10.16
C LYS A 32 5.05 14.84 -11.59
N CYS A 33 4.51 14.07 -12.54
CA CYS A 33 4.21 14.57 -13.90
C CYS A 33 2.71 14.61 -14.21
N GLN A 34 1.88 14.02 -13.35
CA GLN A 34 0.41 14.00 -13.41
C GLN A 34 -0.19 13.43 -14.70
N ASN A 35 0.62 12.76 -15.53
CA ASN A 35 0.12 12.17 -16.76
C ASN A 35 -0.61 10.84 -16.49
N LEU A 36 -1.79 10.70 -17.10
CA LEU A 36 -2.67 9.52 -17.07
C LEU A 36 -2.25 8.44 -18.08
N ALA A 37 -1.40 8.78 -19.04
CA ALA A 37 -0.86 7.85 -20.02
C ALA A 37 0.17 6.91 -19.34
N VAL A 38 -0.32 5.77 -18.85
CA VAL A 38 0.48 4.80 -18.09
C VAL A 38 0.43 3.40 -18.71
N ILE A 39 1.47 2.60 -18.47
CA ILE A 39 1.56 1.19 -18.84
C ILE A 39 1.59 0.37 -17.54
N LYS A 40 0.77 -0.67 -17.44
CA LYS A 40 0.87 -1.66 -16.36
C LYS A 40 2.04 -2.61 -16.64
N ARG A 41 3.07 -2.58 -15.78
CA ARG A 41 4.30 -3.38 -15.88
C ARG A 41 4.29 -4.59 -14.94
N GLY A 42 3.19 -5.35 -14.95
CA GLY A 42 3.02 -6.49 -14.05
C GLY A 42 3.00 -6.11 -12.57
N LYS A 43 3.09 -7.12 -11.71
CA LYS A 43 3.07 -6.97 -10.25
C LYS A 43 4.50 -7.11 -9.68
N ASP A 44 4.71 -6.65 -8.46
CA ASP A 44 5.99 -6.87 -7.75
C ASP A 44 6.20 -8.37 -7.46
N GLU A 45 7.46 -8.83 -7.53
CA GLU A 45 7.81 -10.25 -7.33
C GLU A 45 7.66 -10.68 -5.87
N THR A 46 7.93 -9.78 -4.93
CA THR A 46 7.87 -10.04 -3.48
C THR A 46 6.51 -9.67 -2.89
N GLN A 47 5.81 -8.73 -3.51
CA GLN A 47 4.49 -8.25 -3.08
C GLN A 47 3.48 -8.33 -4.24
N PRO A 48 2.88 -9.52 -4.50
CA PRO A 48 2.01 -9.72 -5.66
C PRO A 48 0.76 -8.83 -5.70
N ALA A 49 0.37 -8.22 -4.57
CA ALA A 49 -0.72 -7.24 -4.53
C ALA A 49 -0.30 -5.87 -5.12
N ARG A 50 1.00 -5.55 -5.15
CA ARG A 50 1.54 -4.27 -5.63
C ARG A 50 1.61 -4.26 -7.16
N GLN A 51 0.94 -3.31 -7.78
CA GLN A 51 0.98 -3.06 -9.21
C GLN A 51 2.14 -2.12 -9.56
N ARG A 52 2.92 -2.50 -10.58
CA ARG A 52 3.98 -1.66 -11.14
C ARG A 52 3.48 -0.94 -12.39
N TYR A 53 3.90 0.30 -12.57
CA TYR A 53 3.51 1.16 -13.67
C TYR A 53 4.72 1.83 -14.31
N GLN A 54 4.56 2.28 -15.55
CA GLN A 54 5.47 3.20 -16.21
C GLN A 54 4.69 4.33 -16.86
N CYS A 55 5.14 5.57 -16.65
CA CYS A 55 4.57 6.73 -17.34
C CYS A 55 5.06 6.75 -18.80
N LYS A 56 4.15 6.90 -19.77
CA LYS A 56 4.49 6.98 -21.21
C LYS A 56 5.18 8.29 -21.61
N THR A 57 5.13 9.32 -20.78
CA THR A 57 5.68 10.65 -21.11
C THR A 57 7.07 10.88 -20.55
N CYS A 58 7.29 10.58 -19.26
CA CYS A 58 8.60 10.73 -18.64
C CYS A 58 9.37 9.41 -18.50
N ASN A 59 8.81 8.30 -18.99
CA ASN A 59 9.38 6.94 -18.96
C ASN A 59 9.77 6.41 -17.56
N THR A 60 9.38 7.14 -16.51
CA THR A 60 9.70 6.80 -15.12
C THR A 60 8.78 5.69 -14.63
N ASN A 61 9.35 4.70 -13.93
CA ASN A 61 8.58 3.67 -13.25
C ASN A 61 8.03 4.20 -11.91
N PHE A 62 6.85 3.72 -11.53
CA PHE A 62 6.25 3.97 -10.22
C PHE A 62 5.32 2.81 -9.88
N ASP A 63 4.83 2.77 -8.65
CA ASP A 63 3.88 1.77 -8.13
C ASP A 63 2.79 2.47 -7.30
N ASP A 64 1.88 1.67 -6.73
CA ASP A 64 0.79 2.15 -5.87
C ASP A 64 1.28 2.99 -4.68
N LEU A 65 2.50 2.74 -4.19
CA LEU A 65 3.04 3.33 -2.97
C LEU A 65 4.04 4.45 -3.23
N THR A 66 4.50 4.65 -4.46
CA THR A 66 5.49 5.66 -4.83
C THR A 66 5.05 7.06 -4.38
N ASP A 67 5.91 7.81 -3.69
CA ASP A 67 5.59 9.12 -3.09
C ASP A 67 4.50 9.07 -1.98
N THR A 68 4.30 7.92 -1.31
CA THR A 68 3.48 7.81 -0.08
C THR A 68 4.34 7.48 1.14
N ILE A 69 3.75 7.59 2.35
CA ILE A 69 4.39 7.14 3.60
C ILE A 69 4.68 5.64 3.64
N PHE A 70 4.06 4.86 2.75
CA PHE A 70 4.24 3.41 2.65
C PHE A 70 5.36 3.00 1.68
N ALA A 71 6.00 3.97 1.01
CA ALA A 71 7.07 3.70 0.06
C ALA A 71 8.32 3.12 0.74
N GLY A 72 8.99 2.19 0.06
CA GLY A 72 10.31 1.70 0.47
C GLY A 72 10.33 0.73 1.66
N HIS A 73 9.18 0.29 2.16
CA HIS A 73 9.13 -0.64 3.29
C HIS A 73 9.17 -2.10 2.86
N HIS A 74 9.85 -2.92 3.67
CA HIS A 74 9.96 -4.36 3.48
C HIS A 74 8.74 -5.15 3.97
N GLN A 75 8.01 -4.62 4.97
CA GLN A 75 6.82 -5.27 5.50
C GLN A 75 5.63 -5.12 4.54
N PRO A 76 4.70 -6.11 4.50
CA PRO A 76 3.46 -6.00 3.73
C PRO A 76 2.66 -4.76 4.10
N LEU A 77 1.91 -4.21 3.15
CA LEU A 77 1.12 -3.00 3.35
C LEU A 77 0.09 -3.16 4.48
N ARG A 78 -0.53 -4.36 4.60
CA ARG A 78 -1.46 -4.66 5.70
C ARG A 78 -0.87 -4.42 7.09
N MET A 79 0.42 -4.67 7.30
CA MET A 79 1.06 -4.47 8.62
C MET A 79 1.12 -2.99 8.98
N TRP A 80 1.42 -2.13 8.01
CA TRP A 80 1.44 -0.69 8.21
C TRP A 80 0.05 -0.11 8.45
N ILE A 81 -0.96 -0.58 7.69
CA ILE A 81 -2.34 -0.16 7.88
C ILE A 81 -2.84 -0.56 9.27
N LEU A 82 -2.56 -1.79 9.71
CA LEU A 82 -2.89 -2.25 11.05
C LEU A 82 -2.18 -1.46 12.14
N CYS A 83 -0.90 -1.19 11.97
CA CYS A 83 -0.12 -0.37 12.90
C CYS A 83 -0.72 1.04 13.03
N LEU A 84 -1.03 1.70 11.91
CA LEU A 84 -1.70 3.01 11.90
C LEU A 84 -3.09 2.97 12.54
N TYR A 85 -3.87 1.92 12.26
CA TYR A 85 -5.20 1.73 12.86
C TYR A 85 -5.11 1.60 14.38
N LEU A 86 -4.22 0.75 14.90
CA LEU A 86 -4.02 0.57 16.34
C LEU A 86 -3.44 1.81 17.03
N MET A 87 -2.53 2.54 16.37
CA MET A 87 -2.07 3.85 16.86
C MET A 87 -3.22 4.85 16.93
N GLY A 88 -4.12 4.87 15.94
CA GLY A 88 -5.34 5.69 15.95
C GLY A 88 -6.32 5.34 17.06
N LEU A 89 -6.30 4.08 17.54
CA LEU A 89 -7.01 3.62 18.73
C LEU A 89 -6.26 3.91 20.05
N ASN A 90 -5.13 4.62 19.99
CA ASN A 90 -4.27 4.96 21.13
C ASN A 90 -3.64 3.77 21.85
N PHE A 91 -3.38 2.66 21.14
CA PHE A 91 -2.63 1.55 21.71
C PHE A 91 -1.15 1.93 21.85
N SER A 92 -0.52 1.49 22.94
CA SER A 92 0.92 1.72 23.12
C SER A 92 1.73 0.90 22.11
N ASN A 93 2.91 1.37 21.73
CA ASN A 93 3.82 0.61 20.85
C ASN A 93 4.12 -0.80 21.36
N ARG A 94 4.12 -1.00 22.69
CA ARG A 94 4.29 -2.33 23.31
C ARG A 94 3.12 -3.27 23.01
N GLN A 95 1.88 -2.77 23.08
CA GLN A 95 0.69 -3.56 22.74
C GLN A 95 0.64 -3.82 21.23
N ILE A 96 0.95 -2.82 20.40
CA ILE A 96 0.98 -2.98 18.94
C ILE A 96 1.98 -4.08 18.55
N ALA A 97 3.17 -4.10 19.15
CA ALA A 97 4.18 -5.13 18.92
C ALA A 97 3.81 -6.53 19.47
N GLN A 98 2.78 -6.64 20.31
CA GLN A 98 2.25 -7.93 20.76
C GLN A 98 1.16 -8.46 19.82
N GLU A 99 0.48 -7.57 19.09
CA GLU A 99 -0.60 -7.91 18.16
C GLU A 99 -0.12 -8.15 16.72
N LEU A 100 1.00 -7.53 16.31
CA LEU A 100 1.59 -7.58 14.96
C LEU A 100 2.95 -8.28 14.96
#